data_AF-A0A3N6PT55-F1
#
_entry.id   AF-A0A3N6PT55-F1
#
_cell.length_a   1.000
_cell.length_b   1.000
_cell.length_c   1.000
_cell.angle_alpha   90.00
_cell.angle_beta   90.00
_cell.angle_gamma   90.00
#
_symmetry.space_group_name_H-M   'P 1'
#
loop_
_entity.id
_entity.type
_entity.pdbx_description
1 polymer ?
#
loop_
_entity_poly.entity_id
_entity_poly.type
_entity_poly.pdbx_seq_one_letter_code
_entity_poly.pdbx_strand_id
1 'polypeptide(L)'
;MRWIKRGEDWLSYAERRPIEPLLPRGRKGAHRVDDRCVINGIVQLPKAGSRWHDCPEVYGPYTTVYNRVSRWSREGFGQTFLRSD
;
A
#
# COMPACT_ATOMS: atom_id res chain seq x y z
N MET A 1 -16.38 -10.89 -2.57
CA MET A 1 -15.16 -10.06 -2.62
C MET A 1 -14.06 -10.86 -3.30
N ARG A 2 -13.44 -10.31 -4.36
CA ARG A 2 -12.37 -10.98 -5.09
C ARG A 2 -11.04 -10.40 -4.60
N TRP A 3 -10.30 -11.16 -3.82
CA TRP A 3 -8.93 -10.81 -3.45
C TRP A 3 -7.99 -11.19 -4.60
N ILE A 4 -7.06 -10.30 -4.92
CA ILE A 4 -6.10 -10.46 -6.01
C ILE A 4 -4.94 -11.38 -5.57
N LYS A 5 -4.33 -12.10 -6.52
CA LYS A 5 -3.18 -12.98 -6.28
C LYS A 5 -1.89 -12.16 -6.11
N ARG A 6 -0.90 -12.72 -5.41
CA ARG A 6 0.47 -12.15 -5.35
C ARG A 6 0.98 -11.87 -6.77
N GLY A 7 1.34 -10.63 -7.07
CA GLY A 7 1.93 -10.21 -8.36
C GLY A 7 0.99 -9.44 -9.30
N GLU A 8 -0.27 -9.25 -8.95
CA GLU A 8 -1.19 -8.39 -9.71
C GLU A 8 -1.36 -7.04 -9.02
N ASP A 9 -1.21 -5.97 -9.80
CA ASP A 9 -1.24 -4.58 -9.33
C ASP A 9 -2.66 -4.01 -9.40
N TRP A 10 -3.15 -3.46 -8.29
CA TRP A 10 -4.46 -2.80 -8.21
C TRP A 10 -4.49 -1.41 -8.84
N LEU A 11 -3.35 -0.74 -8.86
CA LEU A 11 -3.21 0.56 -9.49
C LEU A 11 -2.83 0.35 -10.95
N SER A 12 -3.59 0.95 -11.86
CA SER A 12 -3.20 1.07 -13.25
C SER A 12 -1.84 1.76 -13.36
N TYR A 13 -1.13 1.54 -14.47
CA TYR A 13 0.14 2.22 -14.73
C TYR A 13 0.02 3.76 -14.61
N ALA A 14 -1.13 4.32 -15.01
CA ALA A 14 -1.40 5.75 -14.91
C ALA A 14 -1.48 6.26 -13.47
N GLU A 15 -2.12 5.50 -12.57
CA GLU A 15 -2.19 5.83 -11.13
C GLU A 15 -0.85 5.59 -10.43
N ARG A 16 -0.07 4.61 -10.91
CA ARG A 16 1.24 4.28 -10.34
C ARG A 16 2.36 5.24 -10.70
N ARG A 17 2.40 5.75 -11.93
CA ARG A 17 3.46 6.66 -12.39
C ARG A 17 3.73 7.86 -11.45
N PRO A 18 2.72 8.56 -10.92
CA PRO A 18 2.96 9.67 -9.98
C PRO A 18 3.43 9.21 -8.60
N ILE A 19 3.13 7.96 -8.21
CA ILE A 19 3.44 7.37 -6.90
C ILE A 19 4.83 6.73 -6.86
N GLU A 20 5.27 6.07 -7.94
CA GLU A 20 6.54 5.35 -7.95
C GLU A 20 7.77 6.18 -7.54
N PRO A 21 7.88 7.48 -7.92
CA PRO A 21 9.00 8.31 -7.50
C PRO A 21 9.02 8.62 -6.01
N LEU A 22 7.84 8.60 -5.38
CA LEU A 22 7.55 8.93 -3.99
C LEU A 22 7.81 7.75 -3.05
N LEU A 23 7.90 6.54 -3.63
CA LEU A 23 8.27 5.36 -2.89
C LEU A 23 9.68 5.49 -2.30
N PRO A 24 9.90 5.06 -1.05
CA PRO A 24 11.22 5.08 -0.45
C PRO A 24 12.16 4.12 -1.19
N ARG A 25 12.96 4.66 -2.13
CA ARG A 25 13.97 3.92 -2.88
C ARG A 25 15.27 3.79 -2.08
N GLY A 26 15.87 2.59 -2.07
CA GLY A 26 17.28 2.42 -1.68
C GLY A 26 17.60 2.16 -0.21
N ARG A 27 16.65 1.80 0.66
CA ARG A 27 17.00 1.40 2.04
C ARG A 27 17.51 -0.04 2.09
N LYS A 28 18.83 -0.22 2.22
CA LYS A 28 19.48 -1.50 2.51
C LYS A 28 18.95 -2.09 3.83
N GLY A 29 18.43 -3.32 3.77
CA GLY A 29 17.87 -4.06 4.91
C GLY A 29 16.91 -5.17 4.45
N ALA A 30 16.62 -6.13 5.34
CA ALA A 30 15.89 -7.38 5.09
C ALA A 30 14.71 -7.28 4.12
N HIS A 31 14.50 -8.34 3.32
CA HIS A 31 13.43 -8.51 2.32
C HIS A 31 12.12 -7.88 2.81
N ARG A 32 11.84 -6.66 2.36
CA ARG A 32 10.60 -5.96 2.72
C ARG A 32 9.48 -6.56 1.89
N VAL A 33 8.28 -6.63 2.48
CA VAL A 33 7.07 -6.70 1.67
C VAL A 33 7.15 -5.56 0.66
N ASP A 34 6.91 -5.87 -0.62
CA ASP A 34 6.93 -4.88 -1.69
C ASP A 34 6.05 -3.69 -1.28
N ASP A 35 6.62 -2.48 -1.26
CA ASP A 35 5.89 -1.28 -0.88
C ASP A 35 4.67 -1.07 -1.83
N ARG A 36 4.69 -1.66 -3.04
CA ARG A 36 3.53 -1.75 -3.94
C ARG A 36 2.38 -2.56 -3.34
N CYS A 37 2.67 -3.75 -2.79
CA CYS A 37 1.68 -4.57 -2.09
C CYS A 37 1.07 -3.82 -0.91
N VAL A 38 1.91 -3.10 -0.16
CA VAL A 38 1.46 -2.34 1.00
C VAL A 38 0.56 -1.18 0.59
N ILE A 39 0.92 -0.40 -0.44
CA ILE A 39 0.08 0.68 -0.97
C ILE A 39 -1.28 0.16 -1.41
N ASN A 40 -1.31 -0.98 -2.11
CA ASN A 40 -2.57 -1.60 -2.50
C ASN A 40 -3.44 -1.92 -1.26
N GLY A 41 -2.84 -2.42 -0.18
CA GLY A 41 -3.54 -2.62 1.09
C GLY A 41 -4.07 -1.33 1.73
N ILE A 42 -3.28 -0.24 1.68
CA ILE A 42 -3.68 1.08 2.21
C ILE A 42 -4.89 1.65 1.48
N VAL A 43 -4.96 1.49 0.16
CA VAL A 43 -6.05 2.02 -0.68
C VAL A 43 -7.28 1.11 -0.63
N GLN A 44 -7.10 -0.21 -0.67
CA GLN A 44 -8.20 -1.16 -0.85
C GLN A 44 -8.95 -1.51 0.44
N LEU A 45 -8.27 -1.57 1.59
CA LEU A 45 -8.94 -1.93 2.85
C LEU A 45 -10.05 -0.96 3.24
N PRO A 46 -9.84 0.38 3.18
CA PRO A 46 -10.92 1.33 3.43
C PRO A 46 -12.03 1.27 2.37
N LYS A 47 -11.67 1.13 1.08
CA LYS A 47 -12.66 1.01 -0.02
C LYS A 47 -13.57 -0.21 0.14
N ALA A 48 -13.02 -1.31 0.66
CA ALA A 48 -13.78 -2.52 0.94
C ALA A 48 -14.54 -2.49 2.28
N GLY A 49 -14.42 -1.41 3.08
CA GLY A 49 -14.98 -1.32 4.43
C GLY A 49 -14.40 -2.38 5.40
N SER A 50 -13.25 -2.95 5.07
CA SER A 50 -12.65 -4.05 5.82
C SER A 50 -11.85 -3.53 7.02
N ARG A 51 -11.82 -4.30 8.10
CA ARG A 51 -10.96 -3.97 9.24
C ARG A 51 -9.51 -4.19 8.83
N TRP A 52 -8.59 -3.42 9.41
CA TRP A 52 -7.17 -3.60 9.16
C TRP A 52 -6.69 -5.02 9.50
N HIS A 53 -7.27 -5.69 10.51
CA HIS A 53 -6.89 -7.08 10.82
C HIS A 53 -7.24 -8.07 9.71
N ASP A 54 -8.23 -7.75 8.87
CA ASP A 54 -8.67 -8.58 7.75
C ASP A 54 -7.80 -8.37 6.52
N CYS A 55 -6.67 -7.67 6.67
CA CYS A 55 -5.72 -7.44 5.59
C CYS A 55 -5.28 -8.77 4.98
N PRO A 56 -5.59 -9.01 3.69
CA PRO A 56 -5.12 -10.20 3.03
C PRO A 56 -3.60 -10.20 2.95
N GLU A 57 -2.98 -11.37 3.12
CA GLU A 57 -1.53 -11.55 3.08
C GLU A 57 -0.87 -11.05 1.79
N VAL A 58 -1.64 -10.91 0.70
CA VAL A 58 -1.16 -10.37 -0.58
C VAL A 58 -0.64 -8.93 -0.44
N TYR A 59 -1.18 -8.16 0.50
CA TYR A 59 -0.70 -6.81 0.82
C TYR A 59 0.40 -6.79 1.89
N GLY A 60 0.76 -7.95 2.42
CA GLY A 60 1.68 -8.14 3.54
C GLY A 60 0.97 -8.19 4.90
N PRO A 61 1.74 -8.36 5.99
CA PRO A 61 1.19 -8.37 7.34
C PRO A 61 0.47 -7.05 7.65
N TYR A 62 -0.73 -7.12 8.22
CA TYR A 62 -1.52 -5.92 8.54
C TYR A 62 -0.75 -4.88 9.37
N THR A 63 0.13 -5.35 10.27
CA THR A 63 1.00 -4.49 11.08
C THR A 63 1.96 -3.68 10.22
N THR A 64 2.46 -4.25 9.12
CA THR A 64 3.30 -3.54 8.15
C THR A 64 2.50 -2.46 7.43
N VAL A 65 1.30 -2.79 6.97
CA VAL A 65 0.40 -1.84 6.29
C VAL A 65 0.07 -0.67 7.23
N TYR A 66 -0.35 -0.97 8.45
CA TYR A 66 -0.67 0.04 9.47
C TYR A 66 0.54 0.95 9.79
N ASN A 67 1.71 0.35 10.03
CA ASN A 67 2.93 1.11 10.31
C ASN A 67 3.35 2.00 9.13
N ARG A 68 3.07 1.59 7.90
CA ARG A 68 3.34 2.39 6.70
C ARG A 68 2.38 3.57 6.57
N VAL A 69 1.08 3.38 6.83
CA VAL A 69 0.13 4.51 6.89
C VAL A 69 0.60 5.54 7.92
N SER A 70 0.90 5.10 9.15
CA SER A 70 1.34 6.01 10.22
C SER A 70 2.62 6.76 9.84
N ARG A 71 3.60 6.05 9.29
CA ARG A 71 4.88 6.63 8.85
C ARG A 71 4.71 7.63 7.72
N TRP A 72 4.00 7.25 6.66
CA TRP A 72 3.85 8.09 5.48
C TRP A 72 2.92 9.26 5.70
N SER A 73 1.93 9.14 6.58
CA SER A 73 1.15 10.31 7.04
C SER A 73 2.05 11.34 7.74
N ARG A 74 3.03 10.90 8.54
CA ARG A 74 4.01 11.80 9.19
C ARG A 74 5.02 12.40 8.20
N GLU A 75 5.31 11.71 7.10
CA GLU A 75 6.19 12.18 6.03
C GLU A 75 5.44 13.02 4.97
N GLY A 76 4.13 13.30 5.16
CA GLY A 76 3.32 14.10 4.25
C GLY A 76 2.78 13.34 3.01
N PHE A 77 3.11 12.06 2.88
CA PHE A 77 2.71 11.18 1.79
C PHE A 77 1.27 10.69 1.86
N GLY A 78 0.69 10.64 3.06
CA GLY A 78 -0.67 10.10 3.27
C GLY A 78 -1.75 10.78 2.41
N GLN A 79 -1.59 12.06 2.09
CA GLN A 79 -2.55 12.81 1.27
C GLN A 79 -2.55 12.38 -0.21
N THR A 80 -1.44 11.84 -0.71
CA THR A 80 -1.32 11.44 -2.12
C THR A 80 -2.10 10.17 -2.44
N PHE A 81 -2.17 9.24 -1.48
CA PHE A 81 -2.83 7.93 -1.68
C PHE A 81 -4.33 7.94 -1.39
N LEU A 82 -4.78 8.84 -0.51
CA LEU A 82 -6.17 8.89 -0.05
C LEU A 82 -7.05 9.82 -0.90
N ARG A 83 -6.49 10.47 -1.93
CA ARG A 83 -7.19 11.44 -2.79
C ARG A 83 -7.44 10.94 -4.23
N SER A 84 -7.07 9.70 -4.52
CA SER A 84 -7.34 9.04 -5.81
C SER A 84 -8.77 8.52 -5.85
N ASP A 85 -9.71 9.43 -6.13
CA ASP A 85 -11.03 9.15 -6.69
C ASP A 85 -10.96 9.24 -8.22
#